data_AF-A0A6C2UEZ5-F1
#
_entry.id   AF-A0A6C2UEZ5-F1
#
_cell.length_a   1.000
_cell.length_b   1.000
_cell.length_c   1.000
_cell.angle_alpha   90.00
_cell.angle_beta   90.00
_cell.angle_gamma   90.00
#
_symmetry.space_group_name_H-M   'P 1'
#
loop_
_entity.id
_entity.type
_entity.pdbx_description
1 polymer ?
#
loop_
_entity_poly.entity_id
_entity_poly.type
_entity_poly.pdbx_seq_one_letter_code
_entity_poly.pdbx_strand_id
1 'polypeptide(L)'
;MGKLNFYLEALDRNHRKPHENPTIGMLLCATKDEEVVEYALSRFLSPAMVAEYQTQMPNKKLLQAKLHEFYQILAPVEEEEAP
;
A
#
# COMPACT_ATOMS: atom_id res chain seq x y z
N MET A 1 -18.98 6.77 8.18
CA MET A 1 -17.69 6.18 8.60
C MET A 1 -17.55 4.84 7.91
N GLY A 2 -16.57 4.66 7.01
CA GLY A 2 -16.39 3.40 6.27
C GLY A 2 -15.82 2.28 7.14
N LYS A 3 -16.20 1.02 6.86
CA LYS A 3 -15.70 -0.17 7.60
C LYS A 3 -14.18 -0.24 7.63
N LEU A 4 -13.51 0.11 6.52
CA LEU A 4 -12.05 0.09 6.42
C LEU A 4 -11.38 1.04 7.43
N ASN A 5 -11.83 2.29 7.52
CA ASN A 5 -11.27 3.26 8.49
C ASN A 5 -11.47 2.82 9.93
N PHE A 6 -12.60 2.18 10.24
CA PHE A 6 -12.81 1.61 11.57
C PHE A 6 -11.76 0.54 11.90
N TYR A 7 -11.45 -0.36 10.95
CA TYR A 7 -10.42 -1.37 11.16
C TYR A 7 -9.02 -0.77 11.26
N LEU A 8 -8.69 0.22 10.45
CA LEU A 8 -7.40 0.90 10.51
C LEU A 8 -7.18 1.60 11.86
N GLU A 9 -8.17 2.37 12.32
CA GLU A 9 -8.11 3.03 13.64
C GLU A 9 -8.04 2.03 14.79
N ALA A 10 -8.81 0.93 14.72
CA ALA A 10 -8.77 -0.11 15.75
C ALA A 10 -7.40 -0.82 15.79
N LEU A 11 -6.76 -1.04 14.63
CA LEU A 11 -5.44 -1.66 14.58
C LEU A 11 -4.36 -0.70 15.09
N ASP A 12 -4.39 0.55 14.64
CA ASP A 12 -3.42 1.57 15.05
C ASP A 12 -3.48 1.89 16.54
N ARG A 13 -4.68 1.85 17.14
CA ARG A 13 -4.85 2.13 18.58
C ARG A 13 -4.54 0.94 19.48
N ASN A 14 -4.93 -0.27 19.08
CA ASN A 14 -4.92 -1.42 19.98
C ASN A 14 -3.76 -2.39 19.73
N HIS A 15 -3.17 -2.38 18.54
CA HIS A 15 -2.21 -3.42 18.13
C HIS A 15 -0.88 -2.88 17.56
N ARG A 16 -0.83 -1.63 17.06
CA ARG A 16 0.39 -1.04 16.51
C ARG A 16 1.45 -0.83 17.60
N LYS A 17 2.68 -1.26 17.32
CA LYS A 17 3.82 -1.07 18.21
C LYS A 17 4.49 0.30 17.98
N PRO A 18 5.25 0.82 18.96
CA PRO A 18 5.87 2.15 18.85
C PRO A 18 6.84 2.34 17.68
N HIS A 19 7.41 1.25 17.15
CA HIS A 19 8.38 1.26 16.05
C HIS A 19 7.78 0.89 14.69
N GLU A 20 6.46 0.67 14.63
CA GLU A 20 5.78 0.33 13.38
C GLU A 20 5.24 1.59 12.71
N ASN A 21 5.28 1.62 11.38
CA ASN A 21 4.64 2.66 10.59
C ASN A 21 3.09 2.57 10.71
N PRO A 22 2.35 3.63 10.35
CA PRO A 22 0.89 3.59 10.33
C PRO A 22 0.35 2.43 9.49
N THR A 23 -0.77 1.83 9.92
CA THR A 23 -1.39 0.72 9.20
C THR A 23 -1.85 1.15 7.81
N ILE A 24 -1.53 0.34 6.80
CA ILE A 24 -2.00 0.53 5.43
C ILE A 24 -3.22 -0.36 5.18
N GLY A 25 -4.31 0.25 4.70
CA GLY A 25 -5.52 -0.46 4.30
C GLY A 25 -5.49 -0.82 2.82
N MET A 26 -5.70 -2.11 2.51
CA MET A 26 -5.80 -2.60 1.14
C MET A 26 -7.17 -3.22 0.91
N LEU A 27 -7.89 -2.72 -0.09
CA LEU A 27 -9.16 -3.27 -0.52
C LEU A 27 -8.97 -3.94 -1.88
N LEU A 28 -9.16 -5.26 -1.92
CA LEU A 28 -9.06 -6.05 -3.16
C LEU A 28 -10.47 -6.24 -3.73
N CYS A 29 -10.68 -5.77 -4.96
CA CYS A 29 -11.95 -5.90 -5.67
C CYS A 29 -11.75 -6.75 -6.93
N ALA A 30 -12.74 -7.60 -7.25
CA ALA A 30 -12.71 -8.45 -8.45
C ALA A 30 -12.79 -7.64 -9.75
N THR A 31 -13.43 -6.48 -9.68
CA THR A 31 -13.45 -5.47 -10.73
C THR A 31 -13.42 -4.10 -10.07
N LYS A 32 -12.90 -3.10 -10.79
CA LYS A 32 -12.84 -1.72 -10.32
C LYS A 32 -13.56 -0.83 -11.33
N ASP A 33 -14.58 -0.11 -10.89
CA ASP A 33 -15.09 1.06 -11.60
C ASP A 33 -14.27 2.27 -11.13
N GLU A 34 -13.36 2.76 -11.97
CA GLU A 34 -12.41 3.82 -11.58
C GLU A 34 -13.12 5.11 -11.17
N GLU A 35 -14.21 5.48 -11.83
CA GLU A 35 -14.93 6.73 -11.60
C GLU A 35 -15.62 6.71 -10.23
N VAL A 36 -16.28 5.59 -9.90
CA VAL A 36 -16.94 5.39 -8.59
C VAL A 36 -15.92 5.31 -7.46
N VAL A 37 -14.79 4.64 -7.71
CA VAL A 37 -13.74 4.50 -6.71
C VAL A 37 -13.05 5.83 -6.43
N GLU A 38 -12.73 6.62 -7.44
CA GLU A 38 -12.14 7.94 -7.25
C GLU A 38 -13.08 8.87 -6.47
N TYR A 39 -14.38 8.87 -6.80
CA TYR A 39 -15.39 9.62 -6.06
C TYR A 39 -15.52 9.18 -4.60
N ALA A 40 -15.55 7.86 -4.36
CA ALA A 40 -15.63 7.32 -3.01
C ALA A 40 -14.39 7.66 -2.19
N LEU A 41 -13.19 7.52 -2.78
CA LEU A 41 -11.90 7.74 -2.13
C LEU A 41 -11.55 9.21 -1.93
N SER A 42 -12.09 10.13 -2.73
CA SER A 42 -11.81 11.57 -2.66
C SER A 42 -12.00 12.20 -1.27
N ARG A 43 -12.82 11.59 -0.41
CA ARG A 43 -13.09 12.04 0.97
C ARG A 43 -12.37 11.23 2.05
N PHE A 44 -11.57 10.23 1.69
CA PHE A 44 -10.80 9.45 2.66
C PHE A 44 -9.49 10.19 2.98
N LEU A 45 -9.34 10.63 4.23
CA LEU A 45 -8.14 11.29 4.76
C LEU A 45 -6.94 10.34 4.94
N SER A 46 -7.08 9.08 4.55
CA SER A 46 -6.09 8.01 4.72
C SER A 46 -5.52 7.62 3.35
N PRO A 47 -4.22 7.30 3.23
CA PRO A 47 -3.64 6.81 1.98
C PRO A 47 -4.26 5.45 1.62
N ALA A 48 -5.35 5.48 0.86
CA ALA A 48 -6.05 4.30 0.38
C ALA A 48 -5.73 4.11 -1.10
N MET A 49 -5.10 2.98 -1.42
CA MET A 49 -4.85 2.57 -2.80
C MET A 49 -5.84 1.49 -3.20
N VAL A 50 -6.38 1.59 -4.43
CA VAL A 50 -7.25 0.55 -4.99
C VAL A 50 -6.61 -0.03 -6.22
N ALA A 51 -6.33 -1.33 -6.14
CA ALA A 51 -5.82 -2.16 -7.21
C ALA A 51 -6.85 -3.23 -7.57
N GLU A 52 -7.01 -3.46 -8.85
CA GLU A 52 -7.69 -4.65 -9.36
C GLU A 52 -6.74 -5.84 -9.26
N TYR A 53 -7.21 -6.97 -8.72
CA TYR A 53 -6.37 -8.15 -8.64
C TYR A 53 -6.47 -8.95 -9.95
N GLN A 54 -5.32 -9.34 -10.49
CA GLN A 54 -5.28 -10.25 -11.63
C GLN A 54 -5.43 -11.69 -11.12
N THR A 55 -6.35 -12.45 -11.71
CA THR A 55 -6.57 -13.87 -11.37
C THR A 55 -5.38 -14.76 -11.75
N GLN A 56 -4.49 -14.26 -12.60
CA GLN A 56 -3.24 -14.91 -12.97
C GLN A 56 -2.06 -14.12 -12.44
N MET A 57 -1.16 -14.81 -11.73
CA MET A 57 0.07 -14.20 -11.24
C MET A 57 1.04 -13.98 -12.41
N PRO A 58 1.70 -12.81 -12.51
CA PRO A 58 2.77 -12.59 -13.47
C PRO A 58 3.86 -13.66 -13.33
N ASN A 59 4.62 -13.91 -14.40
CA ASN A 59 5.72 -14.86 -14.36
C ASN A 59 6.66 -14.57 -13.18
N LYS A 60 6.95 -15.57 -12.34
CA LYS A 60 7.78 -15.44 -11.14
C LYS A 60 9.13 -14.75 -11.41
N LYS A 61 9.78 -15.05 -12.53
CA LYS A 61 11.07 -14.44 -12.91
C LYS A 61 10.92 -12.95 -13.17
N LEU A 62 9.83 -12.56 -13.85
CA LEU A 62 9.54 -11.16 -14.14
C LEU A 62 9.25 -10.39 -12.83
N LEU A 63 8.47 -10.98 -11.93
CA LEU A 63 8.17 -10.38 -10.62
C LEU A 63 9.45 -10.16 -9.80
N GLN A 64 10.34 -11.16 -9.77
CA GLN A 64 11.63 -11.05 -9.07
C GLN A 64 12.52 -9.96 -9.67
N ALA A 65 12.59 -9.86 -10.99
CA ALA A 65 13.37 -8.83 -11.66
C ALA A 65 12.86 -7.41 -11.31
N LYS A 66 11.54 -7.19 -11.37
CA LYS A 66 10.93 -5.90 -11.04
C LYS A 66 11.07 -5.52 -9.57
N LEU A 67 10.90 -6.48 -8.66
CA LEU A 67 11.16 -6.23 -7.24
C LEU A 67 12.60 -5.81 -7.00
N HIS A 68 13.57 -6.50 -7.60
CA HIS A 68 14.98 -6.17 -7.43
C HIS A 68 15.31 -4.77 -7.98
N GLU A 69 14.81 -4.43 -9.18
CA GLU A 69 14.91 -3.10 -9.77
C GLU A 69 14.36 -2.02 -8.83
N PHE A 70 13.16 -2.21 -8.25
CA PHE A 70 12.58 -1.25 -7.32
C PHE A 70 13.35 -1.11 -6.01
N TYR A 71 13.88 -2.21 -5.46
CA TYR A 71 14.73 -2.15 -4.26
C TYR A 71 16.00 -1.32 -4.51
N GLN A 72 16.60 -1.42 -5.70
CA GLN A 72 17.78 -0.60 -6.04
C GLN A 72 17.44 0.88 -6.17
N ILE A 73 16.27 1.21 -6.72
CA ILE A 73 15.80 2.60 -6.87
C ILE A 73 15.43 3.22 -5.52
N LEU A 74 14.82 2.43 -4.63
CA LEU A 74 14.30 2.89 -3.34
C LEU A 74 15.30 2.73 -2.19
N ALA A 75 16.47 2.13 -2.42
CA ALA A 75 17.52 2.07 -1.43
C ALA A 75 17.91 3.51 -1.04
N PRO A 76 17.89 3.86 0.26
CA PRO A 76 18.40 5.13 0.70
C PRO A 76 19.86 5.25 0.24
N VAL A 77 20.21 6.39 -0.35
CA VAL A 77 21.62 6.74 -0.55
C VAL A 77 22.19 6.86 0.87
N GLU A 78 23.06 5.94 1.27
CA GLU A 78 23.89 6.16 2.45
C GLU A 78 24.70 7.42 2.13
N GLU A 79 24.33 8.55 2.75
CA GLU A 79 25.19 9.73 2.74
C GLU A 79 26.51 9.29 3.37
N GLU A 80 27.54 9.15 2.54
CA GLU A 80 28.93 9.10 2.96
C GLU A 80 29.17 10.29 3.89
N GLU A 81 29.15 10.05 5.20
CA GLU A 81 29.72 10.96 6.17
C GLU A 81 31.21 11.12 5.81
N ALA A 82 31.54 12.28 5.25
CA ALA A 82 32.89 12.78 5.21
C ALA A 82 32.88 14.29 5.48
N PRO A 83 33.85 14.84 6.23
CA PRO A 83 34.98 14.20 6.92
C PRO A 83 34.91 14.26 8.47
#